data_AF-A0A8C1IJQ8-F1
#
_entry.id   AF-A0A8C1IJQ8-F1
#
_cell.length_a   1.000
_cell.length_b   1.000
_cell.length_c   1.000
_cell.angle_alpha   90.00
_cell.angle_beta   90.00
_cell.angle_gamma   90.00
#
_symmetry.space_group_name_H-M   'P 1'
#
loop_
_entity.id
_entity.type
_entity.pdbx_description
1 polymer ?
#
loop_
_entity_poly.entity_id
_entity_poly.type
_entity_poly.pdbx_seq_one_letter_code
_entity_poly.pdbx_strand_id
1 'polypeptide(L)'
;LLRRELPNKAKISGGEMSTSRSPKDPSCTVDLGAQYISAAPYYARIHMNYVNMHTVYHHSGAEVLYERHVTHIHQKDTGWEVCHKAGAPDRFDIVVVTMPVPQILQLQGDVESLIGENQRRMLEAVSYSSRYALGLSYKADTQIDIPWAAKYVSSNPCIHFIAIDDKKRNLGQCLHIFLLSSLTPDAVKPIILEELEKVMPGLPQPDSIKCQKWRYSQVTGSVADCPGQMTLHSTASAGSALKGFKVLKSSL
;
A
#
# COMPACT_ATOMS: atom_id res chain seq x y z
N LEU A 1 -5.01 24.57 -4.58
CA LEU A 1 -5.82 23.46 -4.03
C LEU A 1 -4.96 22.20 -4.06
N LEU A 2 -4.81 21.48 -2.95
CA LEU A 2 -4.10 20.20 -2.94
C LEU A 2 -5.07 19.10 -3.42
N ARG A 3 -4.73 18.42 -4.51
CA ARG A 3 -5.49 17.28 -5.04
C ARG A 3 -4.63 16.03 -4.96
N ARG A 4 -5.24 14.93 -4.52
CA ARG A 4 -4.62 13.61 -4.50
C ARG A 4 -5.42 12.65 -5.36
N GLU A 5 -4.72 12.00 -6.28
CA GLU A 5 -5.30 11.03 -7.21
C GLU A 5 -4.87 9.61 -6.86
N LEU A 6 -5.82 8.69 -6.86
CA LEU A 6 -5.59 7.29 -6.56
C LEU A 6 -5.90 6.42 -7.80
N PRO A 7 -5.06 5.41 -8.10
CA PRO A 7 -5.21 4.59 -9.30
C PRO A 7 -6.47 3.71 -9.26
N ASN A 8 -6.97 3.30 -10.44
CA ASN A 8 -8.21 2.53 -10.67
C ASN A 8 -8.45 1.28 -9.81
N LYS A 9 -7.43 0.72 -9.17
CA LYS A 9 -7.60 -0.46 -8.31
C LYS A 9 -7.96 -0.11 -6.86
N ALA A 10 -7.83 1.16 -6.47
CA ALA A 10 -8.18 1.63 -5.13
C ALA A 10 -9.60 2.20 -5.13
N LYS A 11 -10.55 1.42 -4.61
CA LYS A 11 -11.91 1.90 -4.27
C LYS A 11 -11.99 2.51 -2.86
N ILE A 12 -10.90 2.41 -2.10
CA ILE A 12 -10.75 2.89 -0.73
C ILE A 12 -9.33 3.46 -0.58
N SER A 13 -9.17 4.55 0.15
CA SER A 13 -7.87 5.11 0.52
C SER A 13 -7.14 4.16 1.48
N GLY A 14 -5.83 3.97 1.30
CA GLY A 14 -5.04 3.08 2.17
C GLY A 14 -3.85 2.42 1.50
N GLY A 15 -3.94 2.10 0.20
CA GLY A 15 -2.86 1.40 -0.51
C GLY A 15 -2.52 0.06 0.16
N GLU A 16 -1.25 -0.15 0.47
CA GLU A 16 -0.74 -1.32 1.23
C GLU A 16 -1.18 -1.32 2.72
N MET A 17 -2.03 -0.39 3.16
CA MET A 17 -2.69 -0.38 4.47
C MET A 17 -4.21 -0.53 4.35
N SER A 18 -4.70 -1.09 3.23
CA SER A 18 -6.14 -1.24 3.00
C SER A 18 -6.80 -2.29 3.90
N THR A 19 -8.00 -1.94 4.36
CA THR A 19 -8.93 -2.83 5.05
C THR A 19 -10.03 -3.27 4.08
N SER A 20 -10.25 -4.58 3.95
CA SER A 20 -11.34 -5.17 3.18
C SER A 20 -12.54 -5.44 4.07
N ARG A 21 -13.75 -5.32 3.53
CA ARG A 21 -15.00 -5.69 4.21
C ARG A 21 -15.51 -7.02 3.66
N SER A 22 -16.16 -7.83 4.51
CA SER A 22 -16.83 -9.04 4.03
C SER A 22 -18.03 -8.65 3.15
N PRO A 23 -18.26 -9.33 2.01
CA PRO A 23 -19.47 -9.13 1.21
C PRO A 23 -20.76 -9.54 1.94
N LYS A 24 -20.66 -10.43 2.94
CA LYS A 24 -21.79 -10.97 3.69
C LYS A 24 -22.13 -10.13 4.94
N ASP A 25 -21.16 -9.39 5.46
CA ASP A 25 -21.31 -8.55 6.64
C ASP A 25 -20.34 -7.34 6.55
N PRO A 26 -20.84 -6.13 6.27
CA PRO A 26 -19.98 -4.95 6.15
C PRO A 26 -19.28 -4.52 7.44
N SER A 27 -19.75 -4.97 8.61
CA SER A 27 -19.10 -4.71 9.92
C SER A 27 -17.85 -5.58 10.11
N CYS A 28 -17.83 -6.72 9.43
CA CYS A 28 -16.73 -7.67 9.32
C CYS A 28 -15.61 -7.08 8.45
N THR A 29 -14.46 -6.77 9.04
CA THR A 29 -13.37 -6.10 8.32
C THR A 29 -12.01 -6.75 8.57
N VAL A 30 -11.17 -6.85 7.54
CA VAL A 30 -9.83 -7.44 7.62
C VAL A 30 -8.78 -6.52 7.02
N ASP A 31 -7.71 -6.28 7.76
CA ASP A 31 -6.53 -5.61 7.24
C ASP A 31 -5.74 -6.58 6.36
N LEU A 32 -5.72 -6.33 5.05
CA LEU A 32 -4.97 -7.16 4.09
C LEU A 32 -3.57 -6.62 3.83
N GLY A 33 -3.17 -5.57 4.53
CA GLY A 33 -1.93 -4.84 4.35
C GLY A 33 -1.11 -4.80 5.63
N ALA A 34 -0.61 -3.61 5.99
CA ALA A 34 0.01 -3.36 7.28
C ALA A 34 -0.90 -3.79 8.43
N GLN A 35 -0.34 -4.54 9.39
CA GLN A 35 -1.11 -5.17 10.46
C GLN A 35 -1.16 -4.35 11.75
N TYR A 36 -0.10 -3.61 12.04
CA TYR A 36 0.06 -2.74 13.20
C TYR A 36 1.24 -1.79 12.96
N ILE A 37 1.29 -0.69 13.71
CA ILE A 37 2.40 0.26 13.68
C ILE A 37 3.37 -0.10 14.81
N SER A 38 4.59 -0.51 14.45
CA SER A 38 5.67 -0.68 15.42
C SER A 38 6.42 0.64 15.56
N ALA A 39 6.38 1.25 16.75
CA ALA A 39 7.05 2.51 17.03
C ALA A 39 8.36 2.25 17.79
N ALA A 40 9.48 2.19 17.07
CA ALA A 40 10.78 2.15 17.72
C ALA A 40 10.98 3.41 18.58
N PRO A 41 11.58 3.32 19.79
CA PRO A 41 11.65 4.44 20.74
C PRO A 41 12.20 5.74 20.14
N TYR A 42 13.20 5.62 19.26
CA TYR A 42 13.75 6.74 18.52
C TYR A 42 12.69 7.46 17.68
N TYR A 43 11.96 6.72 16.83
CA TYR A 43 10.93 7.29 15.96
C TYR A 43 9.69 7.75 16.71
N ALA A 44 9.32 7.07 17.80
CA ALA A 44 8.23 7.53 18.68
C ALA A 44 8.52 8.94 19.23
N ARG A 45 9.77 9.22 19.58
CA ARG A 45 10.19 10.53 20.10
C ARG A 45 10.16 11.61 19.02
N ILE A 46 10.72 11.34 17.84
CA ILE A 46 10.84 12.38 16.79
C ILE A 46 9.55 12.56 15.98
N HIS A 47 8.65 11.57 15.96
CA HIS A 47 7.37 11.61 15.25
C HIS A 47 6.15 11.59 16.18
N MET A 48 6.31 12.05 17.43
CA MET A 48 5.29 12.00 18.48
C MET A 48 3.93 12.60 18.06
N ASN A 49 3.94 13.53 17.09
CA ASN A 49 2.74 14.22 16.60
C ASN A 49 2.04 13.52 15.40
N TYR A 50 2.57 12.41 14.86
CA TYR A 50 2.20 11.90 13.51
C TYR A 50 1.57 10.49 13.48
N VAL A 51 1.11 9.95 14.60
CA VAL A 51 0.76 8.52 14.70
C VAL A 51 -0.53 8.12 13.95
N ASN A 52 -1.29 9.06 13.39
CA ASN A 52 -2.62 8.75 12.86
C ASN A 52 -2.84 9.20 11.41
N MET A 53 -2.91 8.22 10.50
CA MET A 53 -3.18 8.44 9.08
C MET A 53 -4.55 9.09 8.84
N HIS A 54 -5.56 8.77 9.66
CA HIS A 54 -6.88 9.40 9.64
C HIS A 54 -6.80 10.93 9.82
N THR A 55 -5.86 11.40 10.66
CA THR A 55 -5.63 12.83 10.89
C THR A 55 -5.11 13.51 9.62
N VAL A 56 -4.22 12.88 8.86
CA VAL A 56 -3.60 13.49 7.67
C VAL A 56 -4.62 13.70 6.54
N TYR A 57 -5.53 12.74 6.29
CA TYR A 57 -6.50 12.89 5.20
C TYR A 57 -7.57 13.94 5.52
N HIS A 58 -8.21 13.85 6.69
CA HIS A 58 -9.31 14.75 7.03
C HIS A 58 -8.88 16.18 7.36
N HIS A 59 -7.69 16.39 7.92
CA HIS A 59 -7.22 17.74 8.30
C HIS A 59 -6.51 18.47 7.15
N SER A 60 -6.17 17.80 6.05
CA SER A 60 -5.47 18.43 4.93
C SER A 60 -6.36 19.35 4.07
N GLY A 61 -7.69 19.15 4.10
CA GLY A 61 -8.61 19.80 3.17
C GLY A 61 -8.39 19.41 1.69
N ALA A 62 -7.60 18.35 1.43
CA ALA A 62 -7.29 17.92 0.07
C ALA A 62 -8.48 17.23 -0.59
N GLU A 63 -8.71 17.54 -1.87
CA GLU A 63 -9.65 16.79 -2.70
C GLU A 63 -9.04 15.43 -3.04
N VAL A 64 -9.75 14.35 -2.73
CA VAL A 64 -9.32 12.97 -3.01
C VAL A 64 -10.17 12.39 -4.13
N LEU A 65 -9.54 12.10 -5.26
CA LEU A 65 -10.19 11.49 -6.42
C LEU A 65 -9.77 10.02 -6.57
N TYR A 66 -10.78 9.14 -6.61
CA TYR A 66 -10.60 7.71 -6.87
C TYR A 66 -10.75 7.43 -8.36
N GLU A 67 -10.28 6.26 -8.79
CA GLU A 67 -10.38 5.82 -10.19
C GLU A 67 -9.73 6.79 -11.20
N ARG A 68 -8.67 7.50 -10.75
CA ARG A 68 -7.83 8.39 -11.56
C ARG A 68 -6.47 7.75 -11.78
N HIS A 69 -6.42 6.76 -12.68
CA HIS A 69 -5.16 6.12 -13.05
C HIS A 69 -4.33 7.02 -13.98
N VAL A 70 -3.32 7.69 -13.44
CA VAL A 70 -2.34 8.48 -14.19
C VAL A 70 -1.53 7.58 -15.14
N THR A 71 -1.40 7.98 -16.40
CA THR A 71 -0.66 7.25 -17.45
C THR A 71 0.49 8.07 -18.04
N HIS A 72 0.28 9.37 -18.23
CA HIS A 72 1.29 10.28 -18.78
C HIS A 72 1.41 11.52 -17.92
N ILE A 73 2.61 12.08 -17.85
CA ILE A 73 2.86 13.39 -17.26
C ILE A 73 3.71 14.17 -18.26
N HIS A 74 3.19 15.30 -18.71
CA HIS A 74 3.85 16.19 -19.65
C HIS A 74 4.21 17.51 -18.97
N GLN A 75 5.41 18.01 -19.25
CA GLN A 75 5.78 19.36 -18.88
C GLN A 75 5.16 20.33 -19.89
N LYS A 76 4.42 21.32 -19.39
CA LYS A 76 3.81 22.39 -20.20
C LYS A 76 4.22 23.73 -19.62
N ASP A 77 4.67 24.68 -20.43
CA ASP A 77 5.06 26.05 -20.06
C ASP A 77 5.35 26.28 -18.56
N THR A 78 4.30 26.59 -17.78
CA THR A 78 4.40 26.97 -16.37
C THR A 78 4.03 25.87 -15.36
N GLY A 79 3.75 24.64 -15.79
CA GLY A 79 3.32 23.54 -14.92
C GLY A 79 3.36 22.16 -15.59
N TRP A 80 2.41 21.32 -15.19
CA TRP A 80 2.33 19.93 -15.55
C TRP A 80 0.94 19.60 -16.05
N GLU A 81 0.86 18.83 -17.13
CA GLU A 81 -0.37 18.22 -17.61
C GLU A 81 -0.32 16.73 -17.30
N VAL A 82 -1.30 16.26 -16.53
CA VAL A 82 -1.39 14.89 -16.04
C VAL A 82 -2.56 14.20 -16.76
N CYS A 83 -2.23 13.17 -17.53
CA CYS A 83 -3.21 12.40 -18.30
C CYS A 83 -3.56 11.11 -17.57
N HIS A 84 -4.82 10.69 -17.73
CA HIS A 84 -5.37 9.51 -17.08
C HIS A 84 -5.75 8.45 -18.11
N LYS A 85 -5.97 7.21 -17.64
CA LYS A 85 -6.47 6.13 -18.50
C LYS A 85 -7.82 6.45 -19.14
N ALA A 86 -8.66 7.22 -18.46
CA ALA A 86 -9.94 7.68 -18.95
C ALA A 86 -10.24 9.10 -18.43
N GLY A 87 -10.94 9.89 -19.26
CA GLY A 87 -11.29 11.27 -18.96
C GLY A 87 -10.28 12.29 -19.50
N ALA A 88 -10.57 13.57 -19.26
CA ALA A 88 -9.72 14.68 -19.66
C ALA A 88 -8.47 14.80 -18.77
N PRO A 89 -7.36 15.35 -19.30
CA PRO A 89 -6.18 15.66 -18.52
C PRO A 89 -6.43 16.82 -17.55
N ASP A 90 -5.68 16.82 -16.45
CA ASP A 90 -5.67 17.90 -15.46
C ASP A 90 -4.36 18.69 -15.51
N ARG A 91 -4.38 19.93 -15.02
CA ARG A 91 -3.19 20.79 -14.93
C ARG A 91 -2.81 21.10 -13.49
N PHE A 92 -1.51 21.06 -13.20
CA PHE A 92 -0.96 21.28 -11.86
C PHE A 92 0.34 22.10 -11.91
N ASP A 93 0.60 22.92 -10.89
CA ASP A 93 1.89 23.60 -10.74
C ASP A 93 3.01 22.66 -10.23
N ILE A 94 2.62 21.66 -9.42
CA ILE A 94 3.52 20.70 -8.76
C ILE A 94 2.88 19.32 -8.83
N VAL A 95 3.70 18.31 -9.12
CA VAL A 95 3.27 16.91 -9.09
C VAL A 95 4.17 16.12 -8.14
N VAL A 96 3.55 15.40 -7.20
CA VAL A 96 4.22 14.50 -6.26
C VAL A 96 3.71 13.09 -6.49
N VAL A 97 4.62 12.15 -6.75
CA VAL A 97 4.29 10.75 -7.03
C VAL A 97 4.75 9.87 -5.88
N THR A 98 3.83 9.06 -5.36
CA THR A 98 4.03 8.21 -4.18
C THR A 98 3.75 6.72 -4.45
N MET A 99 3.67 6.32 -5.72
CA MET A 99 3.45 4.92 -6.09
C MET A 99 4.79 4.15 -6.13
N PRO A 100 4.78 2.81 -6.04
CA PRO A 100 5.99 1.99 -6.17
C PRO A 100 6.85 2.38 -7.37
N VAL A 101 8.17 2.45 -7.15
CA VAL A 101 9.15 2.92 -8.16
C VAL A 101 9.01 2.24 -9.53
N PRO A 102 8.80 0.92 -9.65
CA PRO A 102 8.57 0.28 -10.95
C PRO A 102 7.35 0.82 -11.71
N GLN A 103 6.33 1.34 -11.01
CA GLN A 103 5.18 2.00 -11.65
C GLN A 103 5.51 3.43 -12.08
N ILE A 104 6.40 4.12 -11.35
CA ILE A 104 6.90 5.45 -11.74
C ILE A 104 7.68 5.35 -13.03
N LEU A 105 8.54 4.35 -13.16
CA LEU A 105 9.31 4.07 -14.38
C LEU A 105 8.43 3.65 -15.58
N GLN A 106 7.14 3.33 -15.35
CA GLN A 106 6.18 3.00 -16.42
C GLN A 106 5.34 4.21 -16.87
N LEU A 107 5.47 5.36 -16.20
CA LEU A 107 4.79 6.58 -16.65
C LEU A 107 5.37 7.04 -17.99
N GLN A 108 4.47 7.43 -18.89
CA GLN A 108 4.81 7.94 -20.21
C GLN A 108 4.82 9.48 -20.22
N GLY A 109 5.06 10.07 -21.38
CA GLY A 109 5.22 11.52 -21.54
C GLY A 109 6.66 11.95 -21.27
N ASP A 110 6.83 13.10 -20.62
CA ASP A 110 8.15 13.70 -20.43
C ASP A 110 8.89 13.12 -19.22
N VAL A 111 8.25 12.26 -18.41
CA VAL A 111 8.86 11.63 -17.23
C VAL A 111 10.15 10.89 -17.59
N GLU A 112 10.18 10.21 -18.73
CA GLU A 112 11.33 9.40 -19.14
C GLU A 112 12.59 10.24 -19.35
N SER A 113 12.45 11.40 -20.01
CA SER A 113 13.54 12.33 -20.32
C SER A 113 13.96 13.17 -19.12
N LEU A 114 13.07 13.38 -18.15
CA LEU A 114 13.35 14.11 -16.91
C LEU A 114 14.18 13.29 -15.92
N ILE A 115 14.17 11.97 -16.01
CA ILE A 115 14.96 11.11 -15.12
C ILE A 115 16.37 10.97 -15.72
N GLY A 116 17.34 11.69 -15.14
CA GLY A 116 18.74 11.59 -15.55
C GLY A 116 19.30 10.17 -15.37
N GLU A 117 20.34 9.81 -16.12
CA GLU A 117 20.89 8.43 -16.17
C GLU A 117 21.22 7.86 -14.79
N ASN A 118 21.86 8.65 -13.91
CA ASN A 118 22.18 8.21 -12.55
C ASN A 118 20.92 7.96 -11.71
N GLN A 119 19.93 8.86 -11.79
CA GLN A 119 18.65 8.71 -11.10
C GLN A 119 17.91 7.46 -11.59
N ARG A 120 17.92 7.23 -12.90
CA ARG A 120 17.35 6.02 -13.52
C ARG A 120 17.99 4.76 -12.96
N ARG A 121 19.32 4.67 -12.98
CA ARG A 121 20.07 3.53 -12.40
C ARG A 121 19.72 3.31 -10.93
N MET A 122 19.62 4.38 -10.14
CA MET A 122 19.24 4.31 -8.72
C MET A 122 17.80 3.81 -8.52
N LEU A 123 16.86 4.25 -9.36
CA LEU A 123 15.45 3.84 -9.30
C LEU A 123 15.26 2.39 -9.77
N GLU A 124 15.97 1.97 -10.82
CA GLU A 124 15.93 0.60 -11.34
C GLU A 124 16.53 -0.42 -10.38
N ALA A 125 17.48 0.00 -9.53
CA ALA A 125 18.04 -0.84 -8.47
C ALA A 125 17.05 -1.09 -7.30
N VAL A 126 15.93 -0.36 -7.23
CA VAL A 126 14.94 -0.55 -6.16
C VAL A 126 14.18 -1.85 -6.37
N SER A 127 14.20 -2.71 -5.36
CA SER A 127 13.50 -3.99 -5.38
C SER A 127 12.46 -4.10 -4.27
N TYR A 128 11.42 -4.87 -4.56
CA TYR A 128 10.32 -5.16 -3.64
C TYR A 128 10.11 -6.67 -3.56
N SER A 129 9.74 -7.15 -2.37
CA SER A 129 9.13 -8.45 -2.22
C SER A 129 7.72 -8.47 -2.81
N SER A 130 7.29 -9.65 -3.28
CA SER A 130 5.90 -9.95 -3.61
C SER A 130 5.30 -10.83 -2.51
N ARG A 131 4.07 -10.50 -2.09
CA ARG A 131 3.36 -11.24 -1.05
C ARG A 131 1.91 -11.46 -1.42
N TYR A 132 1.34 -12.59 -1.01
CA TYR A 132 -0.11 -12.78 -0.97
C TYR A 132 -0.63 -12.51 0.41
N ALA A 133 -1.87 -12.02 0.48
CA ALA A 133 -2.65 -11.78 1.67
C ALA A 133 -3.96 -12.57 1.52
N LEU A 134 -4.17 -13.58 2.34
CA LEU A 134 -5.47 -14.26 2.43
C LEU A 134 -6.21 -13.70 3.63
N GLY A 135 -7.46 -13.27 3.46
CA GLY A 135 -8.38 -12.90 4.53
C GLY A 135 -9.57 -13.84 4.54
N LEU A 136 -9.77 -14.53 5.65
CA LEU A 136 -10.93 -15.41 5.87
C LEU A 136 -11.96 -14.64 6.69
N SER A 137 -13.25 -14.70 6.36
CA SER A 137 -14.31 -14.10 7.19
C SER A 137 -15.23 -15.19 7.70
N TYR A 138 -15.63 -15.11 8.97
CA TYR A 138 -16.51 -16.05 9.62
C TYR A 138 -17.80 -15.36 10.09
N LYS A 139 -18.80 -16.16 10.50
CA LYS A 139 -20.01 -15.63 11.11
C LYS A 139 -19.70 -15.06 12.49
N ALA A 140 -20.50 -14.10 12.94
CA ALA A 140 -20.33 -13.42 14.23
C ALA A 140 -20.33 -14.39 15.44
N ASP A 141 -21.02 -15.52 15.35
CA ASP A 141 -21.10 -16.55 16.38
C ASP A 141 -19.96 -17.57 16.33
N THR A 142 -19.11 -17.53 15.29
CA THR A 142 -18.00 -18.47 15.13
C THR A 142 -16.90 -18.19 16.14
N GLN A 143 -16.69 -19.12 17.07
CA GLN A 143 -15.61 -19.04 18.05
C GLN A 143 -14.37 -19.77 17.55
N ILE A 144 -13.23 -19.09 17.57
CA ILE A 144 -11.92 -19.74 17.38
C ILE A 144 -11.10 -19.55 18.64
N ASP A 145 -11.04 -20.66 19.37
CA ASP A 145 -10.38 -20.75 20.66
C ASP A 145 -8.87 -20.93 20.46
N ILE A 146 -8.19 -19.80 20.29
CA ILE A 146 -6.73 -19.73 20.32
C ILE A 146 -6.26 -18.62 21.26
N PRO A 147 -5.14 -18.80 21.97
CA PRO A 147 -4.73 -17.90 23.05
C PRO A 147 -4.04 -16.62 22.56
N TRP A 148 -3.80 -16.47 21.25
CA TRP A 148 -3.07 -15.35 20.68
C TRP A 148 -3.94 -14.57 19.67
N ALA A 149 -3.67 -13.26 19.56
CA ALA A 149 -4.29 -12.39 18.58
C ALA A 149 -3.47 -12.29 17.29
N ALA A 150 -2.16 -12.53 17.36
CA ALA A 150 -1.29 -12.65 16.19
C ALA A 150 -0.10 -13.55 16.50
N LYS A 151 0.46 -14.19 15.47
CA LYS A 151 1.57 -15.14 15.58
C LYS A 151 2.43 -15.10 14.32
N TYR A 152 3.74 -15.00 14.52
CA TYR A 152 4.72 -15.29 13.47
C TYR A 152 4.93 -16.79 13.35
N VAL A 153 5.03 -17.28 12.12
CA VAL A 153 5.22 -18.69 11.79
C VAL A 153 6.55 -18.82 11.06
N SER A 154 7.58 -19.28 11.75
CA SER A 154 8.95 -19.39 11.21
C SER A 154 9.23 -20.71 10.51
N SER A 155 8.48 -21.77 10.84
CA SER A 155 8.73 -23.14 10.38
C SER A 155 7.89 -23.55 9.16
N ASN A 156 7.00 -22.69 8.66
CA ASN A 156 6.15 -22.99 7.52
C ASN A 156 6.72 -22.34 6.23
N PRO A 157 6.77 -23.07 5.10
CA PRO A 157 7.35 -22.56 3.86
C PRO A 157 6.50 -21.49 3.17
N CYS A 158 5.22 -21.36 3.54
CA CYS A 158 4.24 -20.52 2.85
C CYS A 158 3.66 -19.43 3.73
N ILE A 159 3.40 -19.73 5.01
CA ILE A 159 2.73 -18.84 5.95
C ILE A 159 3.77 -18.28 6.91
N HIS A 160 3.99 -16.96 6.88
CA HIS A 160 4.94 -16.30 7.78
C HIS A 160 4.31 -15.60 8.98
N PHE A 161 3.02 -15.29 8.89
CA PHE A 161 2.31 -14.54 9.91
C PHE A 161 0.82 -14.86 9.84
N ILE A 162 0.18 -14.89 11.01
CA ILE A 162 -1.26 -15.04 11.19
C ILE A 162 -1.72 -13.96 12.18
N ALA A 163 -2.81 -13.28 11.86
CA ALA A 163 -3.54 -12.44 12.81
C ALA A 163 -4.97 -12.96 12.99
N ILE A 164 -5.59 -12.58 14.10
CA ILE A 164 -7.01 -12.59 14.37
C ILE A 164 -7.40 -11.12 14.56
N ASP A 165 -7.96 -10.51 13.52
CA ASP A 165 -8.18 -9.06 13.53
C ASP A 165 -9.15 -8.57 14.62
N ASP A 166 -10.12 -9.40 15.02
CA ASP A 166 -11.02 -9.09 16.14
C ASP A 166 -10.29 -8.94 17.45
N LYS A 167 -9.52 -9.96 17.82
CA LYS A 167 -8.71 -9.96 19.05
C LYS A 167 -7.63 -8.89 18.98
N LYS A 168 -7.04 -8.67 17.80
CA LYS A 168 -6.02 -7.63 17.57
C LYS A 168 -6.60 -6.22 17.78
N ARG A 169 -7.82 -5.97 17.33
CA ARG A 169 -8.45 -4.63 17.34
C ARG A 169 -9.48 -4.43 18.45
N ASN A 170 -9.75 -5.47 19.25
CA ASN A 170 -10.84 -5.52 20.22
C ASN A 170 -12.21 -5.18 19.60
N LEU A 171 -12.44 -5.63 18.36
CA LEU A 171 -13.70 -5.44 17.65
C LEU A 171 -14.47 -6.76 17.75
N GLY A 172 -15.60 -6.76 18.43
CA GLY A 172 -16.21 -7.98 18.96
C GLY A 172 -16.84 -8.95 17.96
N GLN A 173 -16.74 -8.77 16.63
CA GLN A 173 -17.43 -9.62 15.66
C GLN A 173 -16.74 -9.59 14.28
N CYS A 174 -15.95 -10.63 14.02
CA CYS A 174 -15.43 -11.19 12.77
C CYS A 174 -13.96 -11.67 12.81
N LEU A 175 -13.80 -12.98 12.96
CA LEU A 175 -12.50 -13.56 12.86
C LEU A 175 -11.92 -13.39 11.45
N HIS A 176 -10.66 -12.97 11.38
CA HIS A 176 -9.93 -12.92 10.13
C HIS A 176 -8.49 -13.39 10.28
N ILE A 177 -8.14 -14.41 9.49
CA ILE A 177 -6.78 -14.95 9.38
C ILE A 177 -6.11 -14.29 8.20
N PHE A 178 -5.05 -13.51 8.47
CA PHE A 178 -4.17 -12.90 7.47
C PHE A 178 -2.95 -13.78 7.20
N LEU A 179 -2.65 -14.13 5.94
CA LEU A 179 -1.53 -15.02 5.58
C LEU A 179 -0.62 -14.39 4.53
N LEU A 180 0.68 -14.37 4.80
CA LEU A 180 1.70 -13.74 3.97
C LEU A 180 2.59 -14.79 3.26
N SER A 181 2.43 -14.96 1.93
CA SER A 181 3.14 -15.99 1.13
C SER A 181 4.02 -15.42 0.02
N SER A 182 5.19 -16.03 -0.23
CA SER A 182 6.23 -15.61 -1.20
C SER A 182 6.10 -16.21 -2.62
N LEU A 183 5.05 -16.99 -2.90
CA LEU A 183 4.88 -17.72 -4.17
C LEU A 183 4.53 -16.80 -5.37
N THR A 184 4.71 -17.28 -6.61
CA THR A 184 4.26 -16.63 -7.88
C THR A 184 2.88 -17.20 -8.31
N PRO A 185 1.97 -16.44 -8.97
CA PRO A 185 0.63 -16.95 -9.36
C PRO A 185 0.70 -17.95 -10.51
N ASP A 186 -0.04 -19.07 -10.51
CA ASP A 186 -1.47 -19.11 -10.92
C ASP A 186 -2.42 -20.01 -10.08
N ALA A 187 -2.04 -20.51 -8.90
CA ALA A 187 -2.95 -21.33 -8.06
C ALA A 187 -2.67 -21.23 -6.54
N VAL A 188 -2.45 -20.01 -6.02
CA VAL A 188 -1.90 -19.82 -4.67
C VAL A 188 -2.94 -20.02 -3.54
N LYS A 189 -4.23 -19.72 -3.76
CA LYS A 189 -5.26 -19.82 -2.71
C LYS A 189 -5.38 -21.24 -2.12
N PRO A 190 -5.52 -22.32 -2.92
CA PRO A 190 -5.59 -23.68 -2.39
C PRO A 190 -4.36 -24.06 -1.58
N ILE A 191 -3.16 -23.68 -2.04
CA ILE A 191 -1.89 -23.95 -1.35
C ILE A 191 -1.86 -23.28 0.03
N ILE A 192 -2.25 -22.00 0.10
CA ILE A 192 -2.31 -21.27 1.37
C ILE A 192 -3.32 -21.93 2.32
N LEU A 193 -4.48 -22.38 1.83
CA LEU A 193 -5.49 -23.05 2.66
C LEU A 193 -5.01 -24.41 3.17
N GLU A 194 -4.31 -25.20 2.35
CA GLU A 194 -3.73 -26.48 2.76
C GLU A 194 -2.65 -26.27 3.85
N GLU A 195 -1.77 -25.29 3.67
CA GLU A 195 -0.77 -24.95 4.68
C GLU A 195 -1.39 -24.37 5.94
N LEU A 196 -2.52 -23.66 5.83
CA LEU A 196 -3.24 -23.15 6.98
C LEU A 196 -3.80 -24.29 7.83
N GLU A 197 -4.36 -25.33 7.23
CA GLU A 197 -4.86 -26.50 7.97
C GLU A 197 -3.73 -27.20 8.75
N LYS A 198 -2.50 -27.20 8.22
CA LYS A 198 -1.32 -27.74 8.94
C LYS A 198 -0.93 -26.88 10.15
N VAL A 199 -1.07 -25.55 10.05
CA VAL A 199 -0.68 -24.60 11.12
C VAL A 199 -1.80 -24.42 12.15
N MET A 200 -3.05 -24.51 11.72
CA MET A 200 -4.26 -24.33 12.49
C MET A 200 -5.30 -25.39 12.07
N PRO A 201 -5.17 -26.64 12.55
CA PRO A 201 -6.08 -27.71 12.17
C PRO A 201 -7.48 -27.50 12.76
N GLY A 202 -8.51 -27.93 12.03
CA GLY A 202 -9.89 -27.91 12.48
C GLY A 202 -10.54 -26.53 12.46
N LEU A 203 -10.01 -25.60 11.67
CA LEU A 203 -10.69 -24.32 11.44
C LEU A 203 -12.06 -24.57 10.76
N PRO A 204 -13.12 -23.87 11.19
CA PRO A 204 -14.42 -23.97 10.53
C PRO A 204 -14.32 -23.47 9.08
N GLN A 205 -15.33 -23.79 8.28
CA GLN A 205 -15.40 -23.27 6.92
C GLN A 205 -15.69 -21.76 6.96
N PRO A 206 -14.85 -20.93 6.30
CA PRO A 206 -15.08 -19.49 6.26
C PRO A 206 -16.27 -19.16 5.35
N ASP A 207 -17.00 -18.12 5.73
CA ASP A 207 -18.17 -17.62 5.03
C ASP A 207 -17.79 -16.88 3.74
N SER A 208 -16.65 -16.19 3.75
CA SER A 208 -16.05 -15.59 2.57
C SER A 208 -14.53 -15.60 2.66
N ILE A 209 -13.88 -15.61 1.49
CA ILE A 209 -12.43 -15.61 1.39
C ILE A 209 -12.01 -14.52 0.41
N LYS A 210 -11.15 -13.60 0.86
CA LYS A 210 -10.52 -12.58 0.04
C LYS A 210 -9.05 -12.90 -0.14
N CYS A 211 -8.59 -13.03 -1.37
CA CYS A 211 -7.17 -13.13 -1.69
C CYS A 211 -6.70 -11.84 -2.35
N GLN A 212 -5.62 -11.26 -1.85
CA GLN A 212 -5.02 -10.02 -2.34
C GLN A 212 -3.54 -10.26 -2.66
N LYS A 213 -3.12 -9.88 -3.87
CA LYS A 213 -1.70 -9.91 -4.26
C LYS A 213 -1.08 -8.54 -4.08
N TRP A 214 0.00 -8.48 -3.31
CA TRP A 214 0.90 -7.33 -3.21
C TRP A 214 2.12 -7.59 -4.08
N ARG A 215 2.08 -7.12 -5.33
CA ARG A 215 3.21 -7.26 -6.27
C ARG A 215 4.44 -6.48 -5.79
N TYR A 216 4.19 -5.31 -5.23
CA TYR A 216 5.16 -4.51 -4.50
C TYR A 216 4.61 -4.51 -3.08
N SER A 217 5.27 -5.19 -2.14
CA SER A 217 4.75 -5.33 -0.78
C SER A 217 5.66 -4.72 0.28
N GLN A 218 6.96 -5.01 0.23
CA GLN A 218 7.95 -4.40 1.11
C GLN A 218 9.23 -4.20 0.31
N VAL A 219 9.87 -3.05 0.51
CA VAL A 219 11.14 -2.74 -0.15
C VAL A 219 12.22 -3.69 0.40
N THR A 220 12.86 -4.44 -0.50
CA THR A 220 13.98 -5.34 -0.20
C THR A 220 15.33 -4.74 -0.57
N GLY A 221 15.34 -3.79 -1.51
CA GLY A 221 16.51 -3.02 -1.92
C GLY A 221 16.13 -1.57 -2.11
N SER A 222 16.77 -0.68 -1.35
CA SER A 222 16.51 0.75 -1.39
C SER A 222 17.46 1.49 -2.33
N VAL A 223 17.04 2.69 -2.76
CA VAL A 223 17.97 3.71 -3.27
C VAL A 223 19.08 3.95 -2.25
N ALA A 224 20.33 4.04 -2.71
CA ALA A 224 21.49 4.37 -1.88
C ALA A 224 21.30 5.73 -1.16
N ASP A 225 21.91 5.87 0.01
CA ASP A 225 21.89 7.08 0.86
C ASP A 225 20.50 7.54 1.36
N CYS A 226 19.45 6.79 1.06
CA CYS A 226 18.12 6.89 1.66
C CYS A 226 17.57 8.33 1.83
N PRO A 227 17.50 9.15 0.77
CA PRO A 227 17.21 10.59 0.89
C PRO A 227 15.75 10.93 1.29
N GLY A 228 14.89 9.92 1.55
CA GLY A 228 13.45 10.08 1.82
C GLY A 228 12.62 10.53 0.61
N GLN A 229 13.23 11.19 -0.36
CA GLN A 229 12.63 11.68 -1.61
C GLN A 229 13.67 11.79 -2.72
N MET A 230 13.21 11.81 -3.98
CA MET A 230 14.03 12.15 -5.14
C MET A 230 13.31 13.23 -5.96
N THR A 231 13.94 14.39 -6.12
CA THR A 231 13.45 15.44 -7.02
C THR A 231 14.01 15.19 -8.41
N LEU A 232 13.11 14.97 -9.38
CA LEU A 232 13.48 14.64 -10.75
C LEU A 232 13.55 15.90 -11.63
N HIS A 233 12.77 16.93 -11.30
CA HIS A 233 12.83 18.21 -11.98
C HIS A 233 12.45 19.34 -11.02
N SER A 234 13.20 20.44 -11.08
CA SER A 234 12.89 21.70 -10.40
C SER A 234 13.20 22.87 -11.32
N THR A 235 12.20 23.71 -11.61
CA THR A 235 12.43 25.01 -12.24
C THR A 235 12.36 26.10 -11.19
N ALA A 236 13.47 26.79 -10.97
CA ALA A 236 13.47 28.02 -10.19
C ALA A 236 12.77 29.10 -11.02
N SER A 237 11.57 29.52 -10.60
CA SER A 237 10.99 30.78 -11.05
C SER A 237 11.22 31.81 -9.94
N ALA A 238 11.76 32.97 -10.30
CA ALA A 238 12.01 34.08 -9.37
C ALA A 238 10.66 34.57 -8.80
N GLY A 239 10.23 33.99 -7.68
CA GLY A 239 8.92 34.28 -7.07
C GLY A 239 8.34 33.12 -6.27
N SER A 240 8.93 32.81 -5.11
CA SER A 240 8.38 32.09 -3.93
C SER A 240 7.62 30.75 -4.03
N ALA A 241 7.42 30.13 -5.20
CA ALA A 241 6.83 28.78 -5.27
C ALA A 241 7.75 27.80 -6.02
N LEU A 242 8.26 26.79 -5.31
CA LEU A 242 8.99 25.66 -5.93
C LEU A 242 8.05 24.92 -6.88
N LYS A 243 8.27 25.02 -8.19
CA LYS A 243 7.67 24.14 -9.19
C LYS A 243 8.52 22.88 -9.31
N GLY A 244 7.90 21.70 -9.25
CA GLY A 244 8.71 20.48 -9.29
C GLY A 244 7.95 19.17 -9.44
N PHE A 245 8.68 18.16 -9.89
CA PHE A 245 8.27 16.77 -9.92
C PHE A 245 9.06 15.99 -8.87
N LYS A 246 8.37 15.50 -7.84
CA LYS A 246 9.00 14.80 -6.71
C LYS A 246 8.49 13.37 -6.61
N VAL A 247 9.41 12.45 -6.38
CA VAL A 247 9.12 11.07 -6.00
C VAL A 247 9.34 10.93 -4.50
N LEU A 248 8.28 10.62 -3.76
CA LEU A 248 8.38 10.27 -2.35
C LEU A 248 8.44 8.74 -2.24
N LYS A 249 9.35 8.25 -1.41
CA LYS A 249 9.42 6.82 -1.12
C LYS A 249 8.44 6.49 0.00
N SER A 250 7.55 5.53 -0.22
CA SER A 250 6.80 4.92 0.88
C SER A 250 7.76 4.00 1.65
N SER A 251 8.25 4.47 2.80
CA SER A 251 8.87 3.60 3.80
C SER A 251 7.78 3.08 4.71
N LEU A 252 7.25 1.90 4.38
CA LEU A 252 6.57 1.00 5.30
C LEU A 252 7.20 -0.39 5.15
#